data_AF-A0A3Q0G0S2-F1
#
_entry.id   AF-A0A3Q0G0S2-F1
#
_cell.length_a   1.000
_cell.length_b   1.000
_cell.length_c   1.000
_cell.angle_alpha   90.00
_cell.angle_beta   90.00
_cell.angle_gamma   90.00
#
_symmetry.space_group_name_H-M   'P 1'
#
loop_
_entity.id
_entity.type
_entity.pdbx_description
1 polymer ?
#
loop_
_entity_poly.entity_id
_entity_poly.type
_entity_poly.pdbx_seq_one_letter_code
_entity_poly.pdbx_strand_id
1 'polypeptide(L)'
;MAAAADGLGSIAIDTTQLNMSVTDPTAWATAMNNLGMVPVGLAGQQLVTDSICVSGFDPSLSMMTGITPINPMIPGMGLVPPPPPTDVPVVKEIIHCKSCTLFPPNPNLPPPSTRERPPGCKTVFVGGLPENATEEIIQEVFEQCGDITAIRKSKKNFCHIRFAEEFMVDKAIYLSGYRMRLGSSTDKKDSGRLHVDFAQARDDFYEWECKQRMLAREERHRRKMEEDRLRPPSPPAIMHYSEHEAALLAEKLKDDSKFSEAITVLLTWIERGEVNRRSANQFYSMVQSANSHVRRLMNEKAAHEQEMEQAKESFKNALTGILTQSLAAQAYALKEENDSLRWQLDAYRNEVELLKQEKGQLFRTEESLTKDQQLQFLQQTMQGMQQQLLSIQEELNNKKSELEQAKEEQTHTQAVLKVLQEQLKSAKELAEINGHDESQANEVNVLTVALVNQDREKNSEKRSQGLKSEKEALLIGIISTFLHVHPFGANIEYLWSYMQQLDSRISANEIEMLLMRLPRMFKQEFTGVGATLEKRWKFCAFEGIKTI
;
A
#
# COMPACT_ATOMS: atom_id res chain seq x y z
N MET A 1 48.00 -32.67 -36.19
CA MET A 1 48.74 -31.74 -35.30
C MET A 1 47.72 -30.98 -34.45
N ALA A 2 48.16 -30.15 -33.50
CA ALA A 2 47.36 -29.50 -32.43
C ALA A 2 45.94 -29.03 -32.83
N ALA A 3 44.86 -29.16 -32.04
CA ALA A 3 44.63 -29.24 -30.58
C ALA A 3 44.47 -27.88 -29.86
N ALA A 4 43.21 -27.50 -29.65
CA ALA A 4 42.62 -26.66 -28.59
C ALA A 4 41.08 -26.62 -28.82
N ALA A 5 40.20 -26.28 -27.88
CA ALA A 5 40.08 -26.49 -26.43
C ALA A 5 38.69 -25.92 -26.04
N ASP A 6 38.09 -26.39 -24.94
CA ASP A 6 36.87 -25.85 -24.29
C ASP A 6 35.55 -25.80 -25.11
N GLY A 7 34.38 -26.12 -24.56
CA GLY A 7 34.07 -26.75 -23.26
C GLY A 7 32.61 -27.20 -23.22
N LEU A 8 32.33 -28.41 -22.69
CA LEU A 8 30.98 -28.97 -22.60
C LEU A 8 30.29 -28.59 -21.29
N GLY A 9 29.20 -27.82 -21.37
CA GLY A 9 28.35 -27.47 -20.24
C GLY A 9 27.00 -28.19 -20.26
N SER A 10 26.96 -29.44 -19.82
CA SER A 10 25.69 -30.15 -19.63
C SER A 10 25.02 -29.67 -18.35
N ILE A 11 23.85 -29.02 -18.45
CA ILE A 11 23.05 -28.65 -17.29
C ILE A 11 22.26 -29.88 -16.82
N ALA A 12 22.92 -30.74 -16.06
CA ALA A 12 22.22 -31.67 -15.17
C ALA A 12 21.55 -30.83 -14.06
N ILE A 13 20.23 -30.92 -13.94
CA ILE A 13 19.50 -30.31 -12.82
C ILE A 13 19.69 -31.24 -11.62
N ASP A 14 20.51 -30.81 -10.67
CA ASP A 14 20.85 -31.58 -9.48
C ASP A 14 19.72 -31.51 -8.44
N THR A 15 19.09 -32.65 -8.14
CA THR A 15 17.85 -32.76 -7.35
C THR A 15 18.10 -32.66 -5.83
N THR A 16 19.02 -31.79 -5.38
CA THR A 16 19.58 -31.82 -4.01
C THR A 16 19.53 -30.50 -3.23
N GLN A 17 19.03 -29.39 -3.78
CA GLN A 17 18.90 -28.11 -3.04
C GLN A 17 17.49 -27.47 -3.05
N LEU A 18 16.43 -28.26 -2.83
CA LEU A 18 15.13 -27.74 -2.40
C LEU A 18 14.92 -27.94 -0.89
N ASN A 19 15.70 -27.21 -0.09
CA ASN A 19 15.47 -27.03 1.35
C ASN A 19 15.65 -25.56 1.76
N MET A 20 14.79 -24.69 1.23
CA MET A 20 14.76 -23.27 1.60
C MET A 20 13.99 -23.09 2.91
N SER A 21 14.67 -22.64 3.97
CA SER A 21 14.06 -22.33 5.26
C SER A 21 13.07 -21.15 5.16
N VAL A 22 11.80 -21.38 5.53
CA VAL A 22 10.68 -20.45 5.32
C VAL A 22 10.65 -19.35 6.41
N THR A 23 11.76 -18.61 6.56
CA THR A 23 11.95 -17.65 7.68
C THR A 23 12.66 -16.34 7.32
N ASP A 24 13.10 -16.11 6.07
CA ASP A 24 13.79 -14.87 5.68
C ASP A 24 12.94 -13.97 4.74
N PRO A 25 12.54 -12.76 5.17
CA PRO A 25 11.80 -11.80 4.33
C PRO A 25 12.57 -11.27 3.12
N THR A 26 13.91 -11.32 3.10
CA THR A 26 14.73 -10.66 2.07
C THR A 26 14.66 -11.34 0.71
N ALA A 27 14.36 -12.65 0.66
CA ALA A 27 14.23 -13.41 -0.58
C ALA A 27 13.15 -12.83 -1.52
N TRP A 28 12.06 -12.30 -0.96
CA TRP A 28 10.95 -11.72 -1.72
C TRP A 28 11.32 -10.39 -2.42
N ALA A 29 12.16 -9.56 -1.78
CA ALA A 29 12.64 -8.32 -2.37
C ALA A 29 13.52 -8.57 -3.61
N THR A 30 14.38 -9.58 -3.54
CA THR A 30 15.24 -10.00 -4.66
C THR A 30 14.42 -10.55 -5.82
N ALA A 31 13.32 -11.26 -5.56
CA ALA A 31 12.42 -11.73 -6.61
C ALA A 31 11.73 -10.57 -7.37
N MET A 32 11.29 -9.52 -6.66
CA MET A 32 10.63 -8.36 -7.30
C MET A 32 11.60 -7.49 -8.11
N ASN A 33 12.86 -7.35 -7.67
CA ASN A 33 13.84 -6.51 -8.38
C ASN A 33 14.20 -7.08 -9.77
N ASN A 34 14.20 -8.40 -9.92
CA ASN A 34 14.41 -9.09 -11.19
C ASN A 34 13.24 -8.95 -12.19
N LEU A 35 12.10 -8.37 -11.78
CA LEU A 35 10.95 -8.10 -12.65
C LEU A 35 10.93 -6.66 -13.20
N GLY A 36 11.98 -5.86 -12.97
CA GLY A 36 12.21 -4.57 -13.65
C GLY A 36 11.31 -3.40 -13.22
N MET A 37 10.52 -3.54 -12.15
CA MET A 37 9.57 -2.52 -11.70
C MET A 37 10.21 -1.54 -10.70
N VAL A 38 10.82 -0.46 -11.22
CA VAL A 38 11.42 0.61 -10.42
C VAL A 38 10.34 1.54 -9.83
N PRO A 39 10.36 1.87 -8.52
CA PRO A 39 9.35 2.76 -7.93
C PRO A 39 9.62 4.23 -8.26
N VAL A 40 8.62 4.90 -8.83
CA VAL A 40 8.63 6.36 -9.06
C VAL A 40 8.04 7.08 -7.83
N GLY A 41 8.78 8.02 -7.25
CA GLY A 41 8.40 8.76 -6.05
C GLY A 41 7.39 9.90 -6.30
N LEU A 42 6.70 10.32 -5.24
CA LEU A 42 5.75 11.44 -5.29
C LEU A 42 6.45 12.80 -5.38
N ALA A 43 6.09 13.58 -6.39
CA ALA A 43 6.07 15.04 -6.38
C ALA A 43 4.75 15.48 -7.05
N GLY A 44 4.15 16.60 -6.62
CA GLY A 44 2.72 16.84 -6.83
C GLY A 44 2.30 18.09 -7.63
N GLN A 45 0.97 18.24 -7.69
CA GLN A 45 0.14 19.40 -8.09
C GLN A 45 -0.45 19.50 -9.53
N GLN A 46 -1.80 19.54 -9.51
CA GLN A 46 -2.75 20.31 -10.35
C GLN A 46 -3.21 19.77 -11.73
N LEU A 47 -4.45 20.15 -12.09
CA LEU A 47 -5.38 19.53 -13.06
C LEU A 47 -6.23 20.59 -13.79
N VAL A 48 -6.45 20.40 -15.11
CA VAL A 48 -7.66 20.73 -15.94
C VAL A 48 -7.47 20.06 -17.33
N THR A 49 -8.42 19.43 -18.05
CA THR A 49 -9.89 19.22 -17.98
C THR A 49 -10.84 20.23 -18.67
N ASP A 50 -10.58 20.49 -19.96
CA ASP A 50 -11.49 20.24 -21.11
C ASP A 50 -12.93 20.83 -21.28
N SER A 51 -13.27 20.99 -22.57
CA SER A 51 -14.57 20.70 -23.26
C SER A 51 -15.72 21.72 -23.45
N ILE A 52 -15.95 22.03 -24.74
CA ILE A 52 -17.20 21.85 -25.55
C ILE A 52 -18.57 22.38 -25.03
N CYS A 53 -19.24 23.24 -25.83
CA CYS A 53 -20.67 23.10 -26.23
C CYS A 53 -21.03 24.01 -27.45
N VAL A 54 -22.30 24.01 -27.90
CA VAL A 54 -22.73 24.35 -29.28
C VAL A 54 -23.99 25.24 -29.34
N SER A 55 -24.11 26.07 -30.37
CA SER A 55 -25.39 26.50 -30.97
C SER A 55 -25.23 26.79 -32.47
N GLY A 56 -26.30 26.77 -33.27
CA GLY A 56 -26.22 26.98 -34.72
C GLY A 56 -27.56 27.36 -35.39
N PHE A 57 -27.48 27.88 -36.63
CA PHE A 57 -28.61 28.21 -37.51
C PHE A 57 -28.14 28.25 -38.99
N ASP A 58 -29.04 27.95 -39.92
CA ASP A 58 -28.84 27.74 -41.37
C ASP A 58 -30.24 27.80 -42.06
N PRO A 59 -30.45 27.85 -43.40
CA PRO A 59 -29.54 28.15 -44.54
C PRO A 59 -30.01 29.31 -45.45
N SER A 60 -29.17 29.76 -46.39
CA SER A 60 -29.51 29.79 -47.84
C SER A 60 -28.42 30.40 -48.75
N LEU A 61 -28.52 30.03 -50.04
CA LEU A 61 -27.83 30.57 -51.22
C LEU A 61 -26.37 30.15 -51.49
N SER A 62 -26.21 29.17 -52.38
CA SER A 62 -24.93 28.74 -52.95
C SER A 62 -24.28 29.81 -53.84
N MET A 63 -22.98 30.06 -53.67
CA MET A 63 -22.09 30.53 -54.75
C MET A 63 -20.68 29.92 -54.61
N MET A 64 -19.92 29.98 -55.70
CA MET A 64 -18.65 29.27 -55.93
C MET A 64 -17.43 30.05 -55.41
N THR A 65 -16.28 29.36 -55.33
CA THR A 65 -14.88 29.86 -55.22
C THR A 65 -14.26 30.11 -53.83
N GLY A 66 -13.07 29.51 -53.64
CA GLY A 66 -11.86 30.30 -53.37
C GLY A 66 -11.49 30.70 -51.94
N ILE A 67 -10.65 29.87 -51.28
CA ILE A 67 -9.62 30.28 -50.30
C ILE A 67 -10.12 31.08 -49.07
N THR A 68 -10.45 30.37 -47.99
CA THR A 68 -10.53 30.91 -46.61
C THR A 68 -9.76 29.99 -45.63
N PRO A 69 -9.36 30.46 -44.43
CA PRO A 69 -8.10 30.02 -43.81
C PRO A 69 -8.21 28.83 -42.84
N ILE A 70 -7.12 28.06 -42.74
CA ILE A 70 -6.93 27.01 -41.73
C ILE A 70 -6.51 27.66 -40.40
N ASN A 71 -7.32 27.44 -39.36
CA ASN A 71 -7.02 27.91 -38.00
C ASN A 71 -5.96 27.00 -37.34
N PRO A 72 -4.87 27.52 -36.74
CA PRO A 72 -3.78 26.71 -36.22
C PRO A 72 -4.05 26.13 -34.82
N MET A 73 -4.11 24.81 -34.70
CA MET A 73 -4.25 24.09 -33.42
C MET A 73 -3.23 22.94 -33.30
N ILE A 74 -1.96 23.29 -33.06
CA ILE A 74 -0.98 22.38 -32.44
C ILE A 74 -0.15 23.20 -31.44
N PRO A 75 -0.34 23.02 -30.12
CA PRO A 75 0.59 23.53 -29.10
C PRO A 75 1.90 22.73 -29.14
N GLY A 76 2.84 23.14 -30.00
CA GLY A 76 4.19 22.60 -29.99
C GLY A 76 4.91 22.93 -28.68
N MET A 77 5.73 22.00 -28.17
CA MET A 77 6.54 22.21 -26.96
C MET A 77 7.69 23.21 -27.20
N GLY A 78 7.34 24.49 -27.28
CA GLY A 78 8.29 25.58 -27.16
C GLY A 78 8.65 25.79 -25.70
N LEU A 79 9.86 25.38 -25.28
CA LEU A 79 10.48 25.86 -24.06
C LEU A 79 10.84 27.34 -24.23
N VAL A 80 9.83 28.20 -24.13
CA VAL A 80 10.03 29.64 -23.95
C VAL A 80 10.62 29.81 -22.55
N PRO A 81 11.88 30.25 -22.40
CA PRO A 81 12.39 30.57 -21.07
C PRO A 81 11.55 31.72 -20.50
N PRO A 82 11.23 31.72 -19.19
CA PRO A 82 10.50 32.82 -18.60
C PRO A 82 11.27 34.13 -18.84
N PRO A 83 10.58 35.25 -19.15
CA PRO A 83 11.26 36.53 -19.32
C PRO A 83 12.05 36.84 -18.04
N PRO A 84 13.32 37.29 -18.15
CA PRO A 84 14.12 37.59 -16.98
C PRO A 84 13.44 38.71 -16.16
N PRO A 85 13.48 38.65 -14.82
CA PRO A 85 12.79 39.62 -13.97
C PRO A 85 13.37 41.02 -14.17
N THR A 86 12.66 41.85 -14.94
CA THR A 86 12.96 43.26 -15.12
C THR A 86 12.52 44.04 -13.88
N ASP A 87 13.41 44.13 -12.87
CA ASP A 87 13.57 45.32 -12.02
C ASP A 87 14.83 45.21 -11.12
N VAL A 88 15.99 44.95 -11.76
CA VAL A 88 17.29 45.33 -11.20
C VAL A 88 17.78 46.59 -11.92
N PRO A 89 18.08 47.69 -11.21
CA PRO A 89 18.58 48.91 -11.84
C PRO A 89 20.00 48.66 -12.37
N VAL A 90 20.11 48.41 -13.68
CA VAL A 90 21.38 48.03 -14.31
C VAL A 90 22.33 49.23 -14.35
N VAL A 91 23.23 49.29 -13.38
CA VAL A 91 24.30 50.29 -13.31
C VAL A 91 25.28 50.05 -14.46
N LYS A 92 25.10 50.80 -15.55
CA LYS A 92 26.05 50.86 -16.66
C LYS A 92 27.36 51.48 -16.17
N GLU A 93 28.47 50.77 -16.32
CA GLU A 93 29.82 51.23 -15.91
C GLU A 93 30.47 52.13 -16.97
N ILE A 94 31.63 52.73 -16.67
CA ILE A 94 32.42 53.52 -17.63
C ILE A 94 33.35 52.59 -18.43
N ILE A 95 33.08 52.44 -19.72
CA ILE A 95 33.88 51.57 -20.61
C ILE A 95 35.05 52.38 -21.16
N HIS A 96 36.27 51.89 -20.96
CA HIS A 96 37.50 52.54 -21.42
C HIS A 96 38.09 51.77 -22.60
N CYS A 97 38.23 52.44 -23.74
CA CYS A 97 38.93 51.95 -24.93
C CYS A 97 40.26 52.70 -25.08
N LYS A 98 41.15 52.24 -25.97
CA LYS A 98 42.44 52.88 -26.28
C LYS A 98 42.24 54.26 -26.90
N SER A 99 41.26 54.37 -27.80
CA SER A 99 41.01 55.59 -28.60
C SER A 99 39.88 56.47 -28.05
N CYS A 100 39.04 55.96 -27.14
CA CYS A 100 37.86 56.67 -26.64
C CYS A 100 37.39 56.17 -25.26
N THR A 101 36.45 56.88 -24.64
CA THR A 101 35.79 56.46 -23.40
C THR A 101 34.28 56.61 -23.53
N LEU A 102 33.53 55.59 -23.09
CA LEU A 102 32.08 55.59 -23.07
C LEU A 102 31.57 55.80 -21.64
N PHE A 103 30.95 56.95 -21.41
CA PHE A 103 30.30 57.26 -20.13
C PHE A 103 28.84 56.78 -20.14
N PRO A 104 28.34 56.17 -19.06
CA PRO A 104 26.99 55.63 -19.02
C PRO A 104 25.92 56.73 -19.08
N PRO A 105 24.68 56.41 -19.53
CA PRO A 105 23.54 57.30 -19.36
C PRO A 105 23.23 57.52 -17.86
N ASN A 106 22.64 58.67 -17.54
CA ASN A 106 22.07 58.92 -16.21
C ASN A 106 20.92 57.92 -15.95
N PRO A 107 20.94 57.12 -14.86
CA PRO A 107 19.92 56.11 -14.58
C PRO A 107 18.51 56.69 -14.32
N ASN A 108 18.40 57.99 -14.03
CA ASN A 108 17.12 58.67 -13.84
C ASN A 108 16.44 59.11 -15.16
N LEU A 109 16.97 58.68 -16.32
CA LEU A 109 16.34 58.89 -17.63
C LEU A 109 15.72 57.59 -18.12
N PRO A 110 14.57 57.64 -18.85
CA PRO A 110 13.99 56.45 -19.44
C PRO A 110 14.98 55.77 -20.41
N PRO A 111 14.95 54.44 -20.54
CA PRO A 111 15.81 53.72 -21.46
C PRO A 111 15.59 54.20 -22.92
N PRO A 112 16.63 54.21 -23.78
CA PRO A 112 16.46 54.56 -25.19
C PRO A 112 15.41 53.67 -25.85
N SER A 113 14.49 54.27 -26.61
CA SER A 113 13.53 53.51 -27.42
C SER A 113 14.27 52.66 -28.45
N THR A 114 14.04 51.35 -28.42
CA THR A 114 14.48 50.39 -29.44
C THR A 114 13.30 49.94 -30.28
N ARG A 115 13.55 49.56 -31.53
CA ARG A 115 12.56 48.92 -32.40
C ARG A 115 12.30 47.48 -31.98
N GLU A 116 11.22 46.90 -32.52
CA GLU A 116 11.03 45.47 -32.54
C GLU A 116 12.10 44.80 -33.43
N ARG A 117 12.67 43.67 -32.98
CA ARG A 117 13.80 43.00 -33.63
C ARG A 117 13.36 42.32 -34.94
N PRO A 118 13.93 42.68 -36.11
CA PRO A 118 13.63 41.99 -37.36
C PRO A 118 14.06 40.50 -37.31
N PRO A 119 13.34 39.59 -38.00
CA PRO A 119 13.75 38.19 -38.10
C PRO A 119 15.16 38.05 -38.72
N GLY A 120 16.04 37.32 -38.05
CA GLY A 120 17.43 37.12 -38.49
C GLY A 120 18.38 38.30 -38.28
N CYS A 121 17.96 39.35 -37.57
CA CYS A 121 18.75 40.58 -37.39
C CYS A 121 20.13 40.31 -36.79
N LYS A 122 21.18 40.41 -37.62
CA LYS A 122 22.61 40.43 -37.28
C LYS A 122 23.21 41.83 -37.36
N THR A 123 22.48 42.80 -37.93
CA THR A 123 22.92 44.17 -38.16
C THR A 123 22.33 45.15 -37.15
N VAL A 124 23.16 45.97 -36.52
CA VAL A 124 22.72 47.15 -35.75
C VAL A 124 22.87 48.44 -36.55
N PHE A 125 22.00 49.39 -36.25
CA PHE A 125 22.18 50.81 -36.56
C PHE A 125 22.85 51.48 -35.36
N VAL A 126 23.88 52.30 -35.60
CA VAL A 126 24.55 53.11 -34.56
C VAL A 126 24.51 54.56 -34.99
N GLY A 127 23.64 55.36 -34.36
CA GLY A 127 23.54 56.81 -34.55
C GLY A 127 24.23 57.60 -33.44
N GLY A 128 24.43 58.90 -33.68
CA GLY A 128 24.94 59.83 -32.67
C GLY A 128 26.45 59.73 -32.41
N LEU A 129 27.20 59.25 -33.41
CA LEU A 129 28.66 59.19 -33.38
C LEU A 129 29.26 60.62 -33.35
N PRO A 130 30.44 60.83 -32.71
CA PRO A 130 31.25 62.02 -32.92
C PRO A 130 31.59 62.22 -34.40
N GLU A 131 31.74 63.48 -34.83
CA GLU A 131 32.06 63.84 -36.23
C GLU A 131 33.42 63.26 -36.65
N ASN A 132 34.38 63.30 -35.74
CA ASN A 132 35.76 62.84 -35.93
C ASN A 132 35.97 61.33 -35.66
N ALA A 133 34.93 60.56 -35.31
CA ALA A 133 35.09 59.13 -34.99
C ALA A 133 35.38 58.31 -36.26
N THR A 134 36.58 57.73 -36.37
CA THR A 134 36.99 56.94 -37.54
C THR A 134 36.38 55.52 -37.51
N GLU A 135 36.56 54.74 -38.57
CA GLU A 135 35.98 53.39 -38.65
C GLU A 135 36.68 52.42 -37.69
N GLU A 136 37.99 52.60 -37.48
CA GLU A 136 38.81 51.84 -36.56
C GLU A 136 38.38 52.04 -35.10
N ILE A 137 38.00 53.26 -34.71
CA ILE A 137 37.47 53.55 -33.37
C ILE A 137 36.09 52.92 -33.16
N ILE A 138 35.26 52.88 -34.22
CA ILE A 138 33.94 52.22 -34.19
C ILE A 138 34.14 50.70 -34.07
N GLN A 139 35.09 50.12 -34.82
CA GLN A 139 35.46 48.71 -34.65
C GLN A 139 35.94 48.44 -33.23
N GLU A 140 36.90 49.22 -32.70
CA GLU A 140 37.49 49.02 -31.36
C GLU A 140 36.42 48.97 -30.23
N VAL A 141 35.34 49.74 -30.38
CA VAL A 141 34.21 49.75 -29.45
C VAL A 141 33.30 48.52 -29.63
N PHE A 142 32.88 48.23 -30.86
CA PHE A 142 31.84 47.23 -31.12
C PHE A 142 32.36 45.80 -31.27
N GLU A 143 33.66 45.61 -31.53
CA GLU A 143 34.34 44.31 -31.53
C GLU A 143 34.29 43.65 -30.12
N GLN A 144 34.21 44.45 -29.06
CA GLN A 144 33.94 43.96 -27.69
C GLN A 144 32.54 43.34 -27.53
N CYS A 145 31.59 43.65 -28.43
CA CYS A 145 30.26 43.04 -28.43
C CYS A 145 30.28 41.67 -29.15
N GLY A 146 31.10 41.50 -30.18
CA GLY A 146 31.24 40.25 -30.93
C GLY A 146 31.88 40.46 -32.30
N ASP A 147 32.08 39.36 -33.02
CA ASP A 147 32.81 39.32 -34.29
C ASP A 147 32.09 40.15 -35.38
N ILE A 148 32.72 41.24 -35.82
CA ILE A 148 32.16 42.12 -36.85
C ILE A 148 32.47 41.55 -38.24
N THR A 149 31.42 41.32 -39.02
CA THR A 149 31.49 40.88 -40.42
C THR A 149 31.59 42.05 -41.40
N ALA A 150 30.96 43.19 -41.11
CA ALA A 150 31.07 44.41 -41.92
C ALA A 150 30.66 45.67 -41.14
N ILE A 151 31.36 46.78 -41.40
CA ILE A 151 30.93 48.13 -41.02
C ILE A 151 30.54 48.90 -42.29
N ARG A 152 29.50 49.73 -42.21
CA ARG A 152 29.04 50.63 -43.29
C ARG A 152 28.81 52.02 -42.70
N LYS A 153 29.86 52.85 -42.59
CA LYS A 153 29.78 54.23 -42.07
C LYS A 153 29.11 55.19 -43.06
N SER A 154 28.29 56.11 -42.53
CA SER A 154 27.57 57.14 -43.28
C SER A 154 28.15 58.54 -43.04
N LYS A 155 27.95 59.45 -44.01
CA LYS A 155 28.32 60.88 -43.91
C LYS A 155 27.45 61.70 -42.93
N LYS A 156 26.46 61.07 -42.28
CA LYS A 156 25.53 61.72 -41.32
C LYS A 156 25.71 61.20 -39.88
N ASN A 157 26.96 60.98 -39.45
CA ASN A 157 27.32 60.56 -38.09
C ASN A 157 26.55 59.32 -37.57
N PHE A 158 26.33 58.35 -38.46
CA PHE A 158 25.81 57.03 -38.14
C PHE A 158 26.58 55.95 -38.91
N CYS A 159 26.51 54.69 -38.48
CA CYS A 159 26.93 53.53 -39.25
C CYS A 159 25.93 52.38 -39.10
N HIS A 160 26.08 51.38 -39.94
CA HIS A 160 25.52 50.04 -39.70
C HIS A 160 26.67 49.08 -39.42
N ILE A 161 26.51 48.16 -38.47
CA ILE A 161 27.50 47.15 -38.10
C ILE A 161 26.82 45.79 -38.17
N ARG A 162 27.32 44.89 -39.03
CA ARG A 162 26.84 43.51 -39.17
C ARG A 162 27.75 42.59 -38.38
N PHE A 163 27.20 41.86 -37.42
CA PHE A 163 27.90 40.82 -36.66
C PHE A 163 27.84 39.46 -37.34
N ALA A 164 28.72 38.54 -36.95
CA ALA A 164 28.70 37.17 -37.42
C ALA A 164 27.44 36.43 -36.98
N GLU A 165 26.93 36.66 -35.75
CA GLU A 165 25.78 35.93 -35.20
C GLU A 165 24.71 36.79 -34.53
N GLU A 166 23.47 36.27 -34.56
CA GLU A 166 22.24 37.00 -34.15
C GLU A 166 22.30 37.49 -32.69
N PHE A 167 22.95 36.74 -31.77
CA PHE A 167 23.04 37.07 -30.34
C PHE A 167 24.08 38.15 -29.99
N MET A 168 25.00 38.47 -30.91
CA MET A 168 26.02 39.52 -30.69
C MET A 168 25.39 40.91 -30.70
N VAL A 169 24.28 41.05 -31.42
CA VAL A 169 23.45 42.27 -31.51
C VAL A 169 22.99 42.75 -30.14
N ASP A 170 22.58 41.85 -29.23
CA ASP A 170 22.06 42.24 -27.90
C ASP A 170 23.10 43.00 -27.05
N LYS A 171 24.37 42.59 -27.14
CA LYS A 171 25.49 43.28 -26.49
C LYS A 171 25.73 44.66 -27.10
N ALA A 172 25.56 44.81 -28.42
CA ALA A 172 25.67 46.11 -29.08
C ALA A 172 24.50 47.05 -28.72
N ILE A 173 23.27 46.53 -28.65
CA ILE A 173 22.08 47.27 -28.19
C ILE A 173 22.29 47.78 -26.75
N TYR A 174 22.98 47.04 -25.89
CA TYR A 174 23.33 47.52 -24.53
C TYR A 174 24.20 48.80 -24.53
N LEU A 175 24.99 49.07 -25.58
CA LEU A 175 25.73 50.34 -25.72
C LEU A 175 24.84 51.55 -26.09
N SER A 176 23.55 51.34 -26.35
CA SER A 176 22.59 52.42 -26.57
C SER A 176 22.46 53.32 -25.32
N GLY A 177 22.54 54.63 -25.52
CA GLY A 177 22.48 55.66 -24.48
C GLY A 177 23.82 56.09 -23.89
N TYR A 178 24.92 55.39 -24.16
CA TYR A 178 26.26 55.80 -23.71
C TYR A 178 26.72 57.11 -24.40
N ARG A 179 27.54 57.91 -23.71
CA ARG A 179 28.20 59.08 -24.28
C ARG A 179 29.66 58.77 -24.59
N MET A 180 30.01 58.74 -25.87
CA MET A 180 31.39 58.60 -26.34
C MET A 180 32.14 59.93 -26.25
N ARG A 181 33.42 59.87 -25.88
CA ARG A 181 34.44 60.93 -26.02
C ARG A 181 35.68 60.34 -26.68
N LEU A 182 36.22 61.01 -27.70
CA LEU A 182 37.48 60.61 -28.36
C LEU A 182 38.69 61.17 -27.60
N GLY A 183 39.65 60.32 -27.27
CA GLY A 183 40.85 60.66 -26.51
C GLY A 183 40.58 61.51 -25.25
N SER A 184 41.44 62.49 -25.01
CA SER A 184 41.28 63.49 -23.93
C SER A 184 40.54 64.76 -24.38
N SER A 185 39.94 64.79 -25.57
CA SER A 185 39.32 66.01 -26.10
C SER A 185 38.04 66.39 -25.33
N THR A 186 37.86 67.69 -25.11
CA THR A 186 36.62 68.26 -24.56
C THR A 186 35.71 68.87 -25.62
N ASP A 187 36.12 68.85 -26.89
CA ASP A 187 35.39 69.51 -27.98
C ASP A 187 34.05 68.84 -28.31
N LYS A 188 33.11 69.66 -28.79
CA LYS A 188 31.76 69.20 -29.16
C LYS A 188 31.77 68.27 -30.39
N LYS A 189 32.82 68.30 -31.21
CA LYS A 189 33.01 67.40 -32.38
C LYS A 189 33.50 66.01 -31.99
N ASP A 190 34.21 65.91 -30.87
CA ASP A 190 34.84 64.69 -30.36
C ASP A 190 33.98 63.96 -29.33
N SER A 191 32.72 64.37 -29.14
CA SER A 191 31.81 63.70 -28.22
C SER A 191 30.38 63.60 -28.78
N GLY A 192 29.81 62.41 -28.67
CA GLY A 192 28.47 62.08 -29.14
C GLY A 192 27.73 61.17 -28.16
N ARG A 193 26.40 61.09 -28.27
CA ARG A 193 25.58 60.14 -27.52
C ARG A 193 25.18 59.01 -28.46
N LEU A 194 25.70 57.82 -28.22
CA LEU A 194 25.40 56.63 -29.00
C LEU A 194 23.93 56.27 -28.85
N HIS A 195 23.28 56.01 -29.96
CA HIS A 195 21.97 55.36 -30.03
C HIS A 195 22.14 54.11 -30.92
N VAL A 196 22.13 52.95 -30.28
CA VAL A 196 22.17 51.65 -30.95
C VAL A 196 20.76 51.10 -30.99
N ASP A 197 20.35 50.61 -32.16
CA ASP A 197 19.02 50.07 -32.44
C ASP A 197 19.10 48.96 -33.51
N PHE A 198 18.07 48.14 -33.65
CA PHE A 198 18.04 47.06 -34.63
C PHE A 198 17.93 47.60 -36.07
N ALA A 199 18.77 47.10 -36.98
CA ALA A 199 18.69 47.48 -38.39
C ALA A 199 17.96 46.42 -39.23
N GLN A 200 17.02 46.87 -40.05
CA GLN A 200 16.34 46.03 -41.03
C GLN A 200 17.22 45.83 -42.28
N ALA A 201 18.26 45.01 -42.16
CA ALA A 201 19.14 44.66 -43.28
C ALA A 201 18.47 43.62 -44.20
N ARG A 202 18.51 43.87 -45.51
CA ARG A 202 17.97 42.93 -46.53
C ARG A 202 18.75 41.61 -46.56
N ASP A 203 20.05 41.69 -46.36
CA ASP A 203 20.98 40.56 -46.39
C ASP A 203 20.64 39.56 -45.24
N ASP A 204 20.42 40.08 -44.03
CA ASP A 204 19.98 39.34 -42.84
C ASP A 204 18.63 38.63 -43.04
N PHE A 205 17.63 39.36 -43.54
CA PHE A 205 16.30 38.81 -43.79
C PHE A 205 16.33 37.69 -44.84
N TYR A 206 17.14 37.84 -45.89
CA TYR A 206 17.29 36.83 -46.94
C TYR A 206 17.98 35.54 -46.42
N GLU A 207 19.02 35.67 -45.59
CA GLU A 207 19.63 34.52 -44.91
C GLU A 207 18.63 33.79 -44.01
N TRP A 208 17.83 34.53 -43.23
CA TRP A 208 16.78 33.96 -42.39
C TRP A 208 15.71 33.24 -43.20
N GLU A 209 15.17 33.83 -44.27
CA GLU A 209 14.22 33.14 -45.14
C GLU A 209 14.82 31.86 -45.75
N CYS A 210 16.10 31.87 -46.12
CA CYS A 210 16.78 30.69 -46.64
C CYS A 210 16.86 29.57 -45.58
N LYS A 211 17.19 29.93 -44.33
CA LYS A 211 17.21 29.03 -43.16
C LYS A 211 15.82 28.46 -42.87
N GLN A 212 14.76 29.27 -42.89
CA GLN A 212 13.37 28.79 -42.75
C GLN A 212 12.95 27.87 -43.91
N ARG A 213 13.28 28.23 -45.15
CA ARG A 213 13.03 27.39 -46.34
C ARG A 213 13.82 26.08 -46.32
N MET A 214 14.95 26.00 -45.62
CA MET A 214 15.72 24.76 -45.39
C MET A 214 15.02 23.88 -44.35
N LEU A 215 14.77 24.41 -43.15
CA LEU A 215 14.10 23.69 -42.05
C LEU A 215 12.73 23.14 -42.49
N ALA A 216 11.94 23.92 -43.23
CA ALA A 216 10.64 23.47 -43.74
C ALA A 216 10.74 22.31 -44.76
N ARG A 217 11.88 22.11 -45.44
CA ARG A 217 12.12 20.93 -46.29
C ARG A 217 12.53 19.72 -45.45
N GLU A 218 13.41 19.92 -44.49
CA GLU A 218 13.85 18.89 -43.55
C GLU A 218 12.68 18.34 -42.73
N GLU A 219 11.78 19.20 -42.24
CA GLU A 219 10.56 18.82 -41.53
C GLU A 219 9.67 17.89 -42.37
N ARG A 220 9.46 18.24 -43.65
CA ARG A 220 8.71 17.38 -44.58
C ARG A 220 9.43 16.07 -44.90
N HIS A 221 10.76 16.08 -44.98
CA HIS A 221 11.55 14.86 -45.19
C HIS A 221 11.47 13.94 -43.97
N ARG A 222 11.63 14.48 -42.75
CA ARG A 222 11.50 13.76 -41.47
C ARG A 222 10.11 13.14 -41.33
N ARG A 223 9.06 13.93 -41.54
CA ARG A 223 7.67 13.45 -41.51
C ARG A 223 7.40 12.38 -42.57
N LYS A 224 7.91 12.54 -43.80
CA LYS A 224 7.76 11.51 -44.85
C LYS A 224 8.48 10.22 -44.48
N MET A 225 9.71 10.28 -43.97
CA MET A 225 10.47 9.10 -43.54
C MET A 225 9.74 8.35 -42.41
N GLU A 226 9.07 9.07 -41.51
CA GLU A 226 8.25 8.46 -40.46
C GLU A 226 6.94 7.87 -40.98
N GLU A 227 6.27 8.54 -41.92
CA GLU A 227 5.08 8.01 -42.61
C GLU A 227 5.41 6.77 -43.45
N ASP A 228 6.51 6.79 -44.19
CA ASP A 228 7.02 5.65 -44.97
C ASP A 228 7.46 4.49 -44.06
N ARG A 229 7.93 4.77 -42.82
CA ARG A 229 8.22 3.75 -41.79
C ARG A 229 6.95 3.11 -41.20
N LEU A 230 5.86 3.88 -41.10
CA LEU A 230 4.57 3.42 -40.57
C LEU A 230 3.68 2.76 -41.63
N ARG A 231 4.01 2.90 -42.92
CA ARG A 231 3.32 2.18 -43.99
C ARG A 231 3.57 0.67 -43.86
N PRO A 232 2.54 -0.19 -43.86
CA PRO A 232 2.73 -1.63 -43.92
C PRO A 232 3.61 -2.03 -45.11
N PRO A 233 4.50 -3.03 -44.98
CA PRO A 233 5.26 -3.53 -46.11
C PRO A 233 4.30 -4.01 -47.21
N SER A 234 4.62 -3.69 -48.47
CA SER A 234 3.87 -4.20 -49.62
C SER A 234 3.74 -5.73 -49.51
N PRO A 235 2.53 -6.31 -49.66
CA PRO A 235 2.36 -7.75 -49.57
C PRO A 235 3.34 -8.49 -50.48
N PRO A 236 4.01 -9.57 -49.99
CA PRO A 236 4.99 -10.29 -50.78
C PRO A 236 4.35 -10.80 -52.07
N ALA A 237 5.09 -10.74 -53.18
CA ALA A 237 4.58 -11.07 -54.51
C ALA A 237 4.08 -12.53 -54.55
N ILE A 238 2.76 -12.72 -54.51
CA ILE A 238 2.18 -14.04 -54.34
C ILE A 238 2.34 -14.85 -55.63
N MET A 239 3.27 -15.79 -55.56
CA MET A 239 3.63 -16.84 -56.52
C MET A 239 2.49 -17.19 -57.47
N HIS A 240 2.74 -17.15 -58.77
CA HIS A 240 1.73 -17.53 -59.77
C HIS A 240 1.56 -19.04 -59.82
N TYR A 241 0.36 -19.51 -60.16
CA TYR A 241 0.11 -20.94 -60.33
C TYR A 241 0.91 -21.50 -61.51
N SER A 242 1.61 -22.61 -61.27
CA SER A 242 2.09 -23.52 -62.31
C SER A 242 2.10 -24.94 -61.74
N GLU A 243 2.12 -25.95 -62.62
CA GLU A 243 2.16 -27.35 -62.20
C GLU A 243 3.41 -27.69 -61.36
N HIS A 244 4.55 -27.05 -61.66
CA HIS A 244 5.79 -27.16 -60.89
C HIS A 244 5.65 -26.52 -59.50
N GLU A 245 5.21 -25.26 -59.44
CA GLU A 245 5.03 -24.57 -58.16
C GLU A 245 3.96 -25.23 -57.29
N ALA A 246 2.94 -25.84 -57.89
CA ALA A 246 1.92 -26.59 -57.15
C ALA A 246 2.44 -27.93 -56.60
N ALA A 247 3.42 -28.56 -57.25
CA ALA A 247 4.14 -29.69 -56.66
C ALA A 247 5.03 -29.24 -55.48
N LEU A 248 5.76 -28.14 -55.62
CA LEU A 248 6.55 -27.56 -54.52
C LEU A 248 5.67 -27.12 -53.34
N LEU A 249 4.50 -26.55 -53.62
CA LEU A 249 3.53 -26.14 -52.59
C LEU A 249 2.95 -27.36 -51.84
N ALA A 250 2.65 -28.44 -52.56
CA ALA A 250 2.14 -29.68 -51.96
C ALA A 250 3.13 -30.31 -50.96
N GLU A 251 4.44 -30.18 -51.17
CA GLU A 251 5.45 -30.60 -50.19
C GLU A 251 5.59 -29.58 -49.04
N LYS A 252 5.58 -28.27 -49.31
CA LYS A 252 5.58 -27.22 -48.26
C LYS A 252 4.38 -27.33 -47.31
N LEU A 253 3.22 -27.81 -47.77
CA LEU A 253 2.02 -28.07 -46.95
C LEU A 253 2.13 -29.29 -46.01
N LYS A 254 3.24 -30.03 -46.05
CA LYS A 254 3.58 -31.12 -45.11
C LYS A 254 4.63 -30.70 -44.07
N ASP A 255 5.22 -29.52 -44.22
CA ASP A 255 6.31 -29.01 -43.39
C ASP A 255 5.78 -27.94 -42.43
N ASP A 256 5.65 -28.31 -41.16
CA ASP A 256 5.26 -27.43 -40.05
C ASP A 256 5.91 -26.04 -40.08
N SER A 257 7.21 -25.98 -40.40
CA SER A 257 7.97 -24.72 -40.41
C SER A 257 7.56 -23.76 -41.53
N LYS A 258 6.87 -24.26 -42.56
CA LYS A 258 6.47 -23.53 -43.78
C LYS A 258 4.96 -23.52 -43.98
N PHE A 259 4.20 -24.25 -43.15
CA PHE A 259 2.76 -24.43 -43.31
C PHE A 259 1.99 -23.10 -43.39
N SER A 260 2.35 -22.13 -42.55
CA SER A 260 1.68 -20.81 -42.52
C SER A 260 1.87 -20.01 -43.81
N GLU A 261 3.02 -20.11 -44.48
CA GLU A 261 3.23 -19.46 -45.78
C GLU A 261 2.53 -20.26 -46.89
N ALA A 262 2.65 -21.58 -46.85
CA ALA A 262 2.12 -22.48 -47.85
C ALA A 262 0.58 -22.45 -47.92
N ILE A 263 -0.10 -22.38 -46.77
CA ILE A 263 -1.57 -22.28 -46.72
C ILE A 263 -2.07 -20.94 -47.26
N THR A 264 -1.35 -19.84 -47.03
CA THR A 264 -1.67 -18.51 -47.59
C THR A 264 -1.57 -18.50 -49.11
N VAL A 265 -0.55 -19.13 -49.69
CA VAL A 265 -0.45 -19.27 -51.15
C VAL A 265 -1.56 -20.17 -51.71
N LEU A 266 -1.86 -21.30 -51.05
CA LEU A 266 -2.95 -22.21 -51.46
C LEU A 266 -4.31 -21.49 -51.48
N LEU A 267 -4.62 -20.74 -50.42
CA LEU A 267 -5.84 -19.93 -50.33
C LEU A 267 -5.89 -18.90 -51.46
N THR A 268 -4.80 -18.16 -51.69
CA THR A 268 -4.75 -17.14 -52.76
C THR A 268 -5.00 -17.75 -54.15
N TRP A 269 -4.48 -18.94 -54.43
CA TRP A 269 -4.74 -19.63 -55.71
C TRP A 269 -6.19 -20.09 -55.87
N ILE A 270 -6.83 -20.50 -54.77
CA ILE A 270 -8.26 -20.83 -54.76
C ILE A 270 -9.10 -19.56 -54.99
N GLU A 271 -8.80 -18.47 -54.31
CA GLU A 271 -9.47 -17.16 -54.47
C GLU A 271 -9.29 -16.55 -55.86
N ARG A 272 -8.11 -16.72 -56.48
CA ARG A 272 -7.84 -16.30 -57.87
C ARG A 272 -8.52 -17.16 -58.94
N GLY A 273 -9.10 -18.30 -58.58
CA GLY A 273 -9.76 -19.20 -59.53
C GLY A 273 -8.83 -20.12 -60.33
N GLU A 274 -7.61 -20.38 -59.85
CA GLU A 274 -6.64 -21.29 -60.48
C GLU A 274 -7.13 -22.76 -60.47
N VAL A 275 -8.13 -23.06 -59.62
CA VAL A 275 -8.82 -24.35 -59.52
C VAL A 275 -9.74 -24.54 -60.73
N ASN A 276 -9.32 -25.40 -61.65
CA ASN A 276 -10.02 -25.71 -62.88
C ASN A 276 -10.15 -27.23 -63.08
N ARG A 277 -10.86 -27.66 -64.12
CA ARG A 277 -11.18 -29.08 -64.37
C ARG A 277 -9.96 -30.00 -64.58
N ARG A 278 -8.75 -29.44 -64.79
CA ARG A 278 -7.47 -30.18 -64.86
C ARG A 278 -6.72 -30.16 -63.52
N SER A 279 -6.68 -29.00 -62.84
CA SER A 279 -5.94 -28.84 -61.57
C SER A 279 -6.69 -29.33 -60.32
N ALA A 280 -8.01 -29.53 -60.40
CA ALA A 280 -8.87 -29.83 -59.24
C ALA A 280 -8.37 -31.00 -58.35
N ASN A 281 -7.83 -32.07 -58.94
CA ASN A 281 -7.29 -33.20 -58.17
C ASN A 281 -6.05 -32.82 -57.35
N GLN A 282 -5.17 -31.96 -57.90
CA GLN A 282 -3.96 -31.49 -57.21
C GLN A 282 -4.34 -30.55 -56.05
N PHE A 283 -5.28 -29.63 -56.28
CA PHE A 283 -5.84 -28.78 -55.21
C PHE A 283 -6.55 -29.58 -54.13
N TYR A 284 -7.32 -30.62 -54.49
CA TYR A 284 -7.96 -31.51 -53.52
C TYR A 284 -6.94 -32.21 -52.63
N SER A 285 -5.85 -32.75 -53.19
CA SER A 285 -4.75 -33.34 -52.41
C SER A 285 -4.04 -32.33 -51.50
N MET A 286 -3.81 -31.09 -51.97
CA MET A 286 -3.25 -30.02 -51.13
C MET A 286 -4.18 -29.66 -49.95
N VAL A 287 -5.49 -29.55 -50.20
CA VAL A 287 -6.51 -29.31 -49.17
C VAL A 287 -6.63 -30.51 -48.21
N GLN A 288 -6.48 -31.75 -48.68
CA GLN A 288 -6.41 -32.92 -47.80
C GLN A 288 -5.18 -32.86 -46.88
N SER A 289 -4.01 -32.48 -47.41
CA SER A 289 -2.79 -32.32 -46.59
C SER A 289 -2.98 -31.26 -45.51
N ALA A 290 -3.53 -30.10 -45.87
CA ALA A 290 -3.85 -29.04 -44.91
C ALA A 290 -4.84 -29.51 -43.83
N ASN A 291 -5.90 -30.23 -44.19
CA ASN A 291 -6.83 -30.82 -43.23
C ASN A 291 -6.19 -31.91 -42.34
N SER A 292 -5.15 -32.60 -42.81
CA SER A 292 -4.36 -33.51 -41.98
C SER A 292 -3.57 -32.75 -40.93
N HIS A 293 -2.88 -31.67 -41.34
CA HIS A 293 -2.13 -30.79 -40.44
C HIS A 293 -3.02 -30.13 -39.39
N VAL A 294 -4.22 -29.65 -39.76
CA VAL A 294 -5.21 -29.09 -38.82
C VAL A 294 -5.70 -30.14 -37.82
N ARG A 295 -5.96 -31.39 -38.25
CA ARG A 295 -6.34 -32.47 -37.32
C ARG A 295 -5.23 -32.83 -36.35
N ARG A 296 -3.96 -32.83 -36.79
CA ARG A 296 -2.81 -33.05 -35.90
C ARG A 296 -2.71 -31.94 -34.84
N LEU A 297 -2.75 -30.67 -35.26
CA LEU A 297 -2.71 -29.52 -34.34
C LEU A 297 -3.88 -29.52 -33.35
N MET A 298 -5.08 -29.93 -33.76
CA MET A 298 -6.23 -30.07 -32.85
C MET A 298 -6.00 -31.16 -31.78
N ASN A 299 -5.39 -32.28 -32.15
CA ASN A 299 -5.05 -33.35 -31.20
C ASN A 299 -3.93 -32.94 -30.24
N GLU A 300 -2.89 -32.26 -30.74
CA GLU A 300 -1.79 -31.71 -29.93
C GLU A 300 -2.29 -30.64 -28.95
N LYS A 301 -3.18 -29.74 -29.42
CA LYS A 301 -3.88 -28.78 -28.55
C LYS A 301 -4.66 -29.49 -27.44
N ALA A 302 -5.46 -30.50 -27.79
CA ALA A 302 -6.25 -31.24 -26.81
C ALA A 302 -5.37 -31.98 -25.78
N ALA A 303 -4.23 -32.53 -26.20
CA ALA A 303 -3.25 -33.13 -25.31
C ALA A 303 -2.67 -32.10 -24.33
N HIS A 304 -2.20 -30.94 -24.81
CA HIS A 304 -1.67 -29.88 -23.95
C HIS A 304 -2.72 -29.24 -23.02
N GLU A 305 -3.98 -29.13 -23.47
CA GLU A 305 -5.10 -28.72 -22.59
C GLU A 305 -5.34 -29.76 -21.47
N GLN A 306 -5.25 -31.07 -21.79
CA GLN A 306 -5.38 -32.14 -20.81
C GLN A 306 -4.17 -32.20 -19.83
N GLU A 307 -2.95 -32.00 -20.31
CA GLU A 307 -1.74 -31.91 -19.49
C GLU A 307 -1.80 -30.70 -18.54
N MET A 308 -2.24 -29.55 -19.03
CA MET A 308 -2.44 -28.35 -18.22
C MET A 308 -3.46 -28.58 -17.10
N GLU A 309 -4.58 -29.25 -17.38
CA GLU A 309 -5.61 -29.51 -16.37
C GLU A 309 -5.13 -30.52 -15.32
N GLN A 310 -4.37 -31.55 -15.73
CA GLN A 310 -3.69 -32.46 -14.80
C GLN A 310 -2.68 -31.72 -13.90
N ALA A 311 -1.91 -30.77 -14.45
CA ALA A 311 -0.98 -29.96 -13.68
C ALA A 311 -1.69 -29.04 -12.67
N LYS A 312 -2.80 -28.41 -13.05
CA LYS A 312 -3.64 -27.61 -12.13
C LYS A 312 -4.20 -28.47 -10.99
N GLU A 313 -4.78 -29.63 -11.31
CA GLU A 313 -5.39 -30.50 -10.31
C GLU A 313 -4.33 -31.12 -9.38
N SER A 314 -3.16 -31.47 -9.91
CA SER A 314 -2.00 -31.89 -9.11
C SER A 314 -1.56 -30.79 -8.12
N PHE A 315 -1.38 -29.56 -8.59
CA PHE A 315 -1.02 -28.41 -7.75
C PHE A 315 -2.10 -28.12 -6.68
N LYS A 316 -3.37 -28.15 -7.07
CA LYS A 316 -4.53 -27.98 -6.15
C LYS A 316 -4.56 -29.06 -5.07
N ASN A 317 -4.28 -30.32 -5.40
CA ASN A 317 -4.20 -31.39 -4.41
C ASN A 317 -2.98 -31.27 -3.51
N ALA A 318 -1.82 -30.85 -4.04
CA ALA A 318 -0.63 -30.56 -3.22
C ALA A 318 -0.88 -29.43 -2.21
N LEU A 319 -1.48 -28.31 -2.65
CA LEU A 319 -1.84 -27.19 -1.78
C LEU A 319 -2.89 -27.60 -0.72
N THR A 320 -3.89 -28.40 -1.11
CA THR A 320 -4.89 -28.95 -0.19
C THR A 320 -4.24 -29.86 0.85
N GLY A 321 -3.29 -30.71 0.45
CA GLY A 321 -2.51 -31.56 1.37
C GLY A 321 -1.72 -30.76 2.39
N ILE A 322 -1.00 -29.72 1.95
CA ILE A 322 -0.26 -28.81 2.83
C ILE A 322 -1.20 -28.14 3.85
N LEU A 323 -2.33 -27.61 3.39
CA LEU A 323 -3.33 -26.96 4.25
C LEU A 323 -3.94 -27.94 5.28
N THR A 324 -4.29 -29.16 4.84
CA THR A 324 -4.79 -30.22 5.75
C THR A 324 -3.73 -30.61 6.77
N GLN A 325 -2.46 -30.73 6.37
CA GLN A 325 -1.36 -31.07 7.28
C GLN A 325 -1.09 -29.96 8.31
N SER A 326 -1.12 -28.68 7.91
CA SER A 326 -0.93 -27.56 8.84
C SER A 326 -2.09 -27.42 9.83
N LEU A 327 -3.33 -27.61 9.37
CA LEU A 327 -4.52 -27.60 10.25
C LEU A 327 -4.50 -28.78 11.23
N ALA A 328 -4.08 -29.97 10.78
CA ALA A 328 -3.91 -31.12 11.66
C ALA A 328 -2.82 -30.88 12.71
N ALA A 329 -1.65 -30.33 12.32
CA ALA A 329 -0.59 -29.99 13.26
C ALA A 329 -1.03 -28.95 14.31
N GLN A 330 -1.77 -27.92 13.90
CA GLN A 330 -2.34 -26.93 14.82
C GLN A 330 -3.35 -27.57 15.79
N ALA A 331 -4.21 -28.48 15.30
CA ALA A 331 -5.17 -29.19 16.14
C ALA A 331 -4.49 -30.12 17.16
N TYR A 332 -3.37 -30.77 16.80
CA TYR A 332 -2.57 -31.55 17.74
C TYR A 332 -1.90 -30.67 18.80
N ALA A 333 -1.27 -29.56 18.42
CA ALA A 333 -0.64 -28.63 19.36
C ALA A 333 -1.63 -28.05 20.38
N LEU A 334 -2.81 -27.58 19.91
CA LEU A 334 -3.89 -27.10 20.78
C LEU A 334 -4.43 -28.20 21.71
N LYS A 335 -4.39 -29.47 21.28
CA LYS A 335 -4.77 -30.60 22.13
C LYS A 335 -3.75 -30.85 23.23
N GLU A 336 -2.45 -30.86 22.93
CA GLU A 336 -1.40 -31.02 23.93
C GLU A 336 -1.42 -29.88 24.97
N GLU A 337 -1.68 -28.65 24.55
CA GLU A 337 -1.91 -27.52 25.45
C GLU A 337 -3.15 -27.74 26.35
N ASN A 338 -4.26 -28.23 25.79
CA ASN A 338 -5.47 -28.52 26.56
C ASN A 338 -5.27 -29.66 27.57
N ASP A 339 -4.57 -30.72 27.17
CA ASP A 339 -4.23 -31.86 28.03
C ASP A 339 -3.25 -31.41 29.14
N SER A 340 -2.27 -30.54 28.85
CA SER A 340 -1.39 -29.91 29.85
C SER A 340 -2.16 -29.07 30.87
N LEU A 341 -3.09 -28.21 30.41
CA LEU A 341 -3.93 -27.39 31.29
C LEU A 341 -4.87 -28.23 32.17
N ARG A 342 -5.33 -29.39 31.70
CA ARG A 342 -6.09 -30.36 32.50
C ARG A 342 -5.24 -30.92 33.64
N TRP A 343 -4.01 -31.37 33.35
CA TRP A 343 -3.09 -31.87 34.39
C TRP A 343 -2.75 -30.79 35.43
N GLN A 344 -2.60 -29.53 35.02
CA GLN A 344 -2.40 -28.41 35.96
C GLN A 344 -3.63 -28.17 36.85
N LEU A 345 -4.84 -28.20 36.28
CA LEU A 345 -6.08 -28.06 37.04
C LEU A 345 -6.27 -29.18 38.08
N ASP A 346 -5.97 -30.43 37.72
CA ASP A 346 -6.04 -31.56 38.66
C ASP A 346 -4.94 -31.46 39.74
N ALA A 347 -3.75 -30.95 39.41
CA ALA A 347 -2.70 -30.68 40.40
C ALA A 347 -3.14 -29.61 41.43
N TYR A 348 -3.61 -28.44 40.98
CA TYR A 348 -4.14 -27.40 41.87
C TYR A 348 -5.36 -27.87 42.67
N ARG A 349 -6.20 -28.73 42.09
CA ARG A 349 -7.33 -29.34 42.81
C ARG A 349 -6.84 -30.21 43.97
N ASN A 350 -5.85 -31.06 43.74
CA ASN A 350 -5.26 -31.91 44.78
C ASN A 350 -4.61 -31.07 45.89
N GLU A 351 -3.91 -29.99 45.54
CA GLU A 351 -3.34 -29.03 46.51
C GLU A 351 -4.44 -28.35 47.35
N VAL A 352 -5.54 -27.93 46.73
CA VAL A 352 -6.71 -27.35 47.44
C VAL A 352 -7.43 -28.39 48.32
N GLU A 353 -7.47 -29.67 47.93
CA GLU A 353 -8.01 -30.74 48.77
C GLU A 353 -7.07 -31.06 49.95
N LEU A 354 -5.74 -31.02 49.76
CA LEU A 354 -4.74 -31.14 50.83
C LEU A 354 -4.84 -30.00 51.84
N LEU A 355 -4.88 -28.74 51.40
CA LEU A 355 -5.02 -27.56 52.28
C LEU A 355 -6.33 -27.59 53.09
N LYS A 356 -7.42 -28.12 52.51
CA LYS A 356 -8.67 -28.38 53.26
C LYS A 356 -8.48 -29.47 54.31
N GLN A 357 -7.74 -30.54 53.99
CA GLN A 357 -7.45 -31.63 54.91
C GLN A 357 -6.55 -31.16 56.07
N GLU A 358 -5.50 -30.39 55.81
CA GLU A 358 -4.63 -29.79 56.83
C GLU A 358 -5.43 -28.88 57.77
N LYS A 359 -6.26 -27.97 57.23
CA LYS A 359 -7.15 -27.13 58.05
C LYS A 359 -8.13 -27.96 58.89
N GLY A 360 -8.66 -29.05 58.33
CA GLY A 360 -9.53 -30.00 59.03
C GLY A 360 -8.81 -30.98 59.98
N GLN A 361 -7.48 -31.05 59.93
CA GLN A 361 -6.66 -31.69 60.96
C GLN A 361 -6.38 -30.68 62.07
N LEU A 362 -5.91 -29.48 61.75
CA LEU A 362 -5.57 -28.42 62.72
C LEU A 362 -6.71 -28.18 63.73
N PHE A 363 -7.94 -27.98 63.24
CA PHE A 363 -9.13 -27.83 64.10
C PHE A 363 -9.35 -29.03 65.05
N ARG A 364 -9.16 -30.26 64.57
CA ARG A 364 -9.31 -31.47 65.41
C ARG A 364 -8.14 -31.66 66.36
N THR A 365 -6.93 -31.21 66.02
CA THR A 365 -5.77 -31.25 66.90
C THR A 365 -5.94 -30.22 68.04
N GLU A 366 -6.39 -29.00 67.76
CA GLU A 366 -6.72 -28.01 68.79
C GLU A 366 -7.86 -28.47 69.71
N GLU A 367 -8.92 -29.05 69.15
CA GLU A 367 -10.05 -29.60 69.92
C GLU A 367 -9.67 -30.85 70.74
N SER A 368 -8.72 -31.67 70.28
CA SER A 368 -8.16 -32.78 71.09
C SER A 368 -7.28 -32.24 72.20
N LEU A 369 -6.30 -31.38 71.89
CA LEU A 369 -5.32 -30.89 72.85
C LEU A 369 -5.98 -30.15 74.03
N THR A 370 -7.04 -29.40 73.76
CA THR A 370 -7.85 -28.73 74.81
C THR A 370 -8.63 -29.72 75.67
N LYS A 371 -9.22 -30.78 75.09
CA LYS A 371 -9.88 -31.86 75.85
C LYS A 371 -8.89 -32.68 76.67
N ASP A 372 -7.71 -32.97 76.14
CA ASP A 372 -6.65 -33.70 76.83
C ASP A 372 -6.08 -32.90 78.02
N GLN A 373 -5.90 -31.58 77.86
CA GLN A 373 -5.57 -30.68 78.98
C GLN A 373 -6.67 -30.65 80.05
N GLN A 374 -7.94 -30.60 79.64
CA GLN A 374 -9.08 -30.58 80.56
C GLN A 374 -9.22 -31.92 81.31
N LEU A 375 -8.93 -33.05 80.65
CA LEU A 375 -8.84 -34.38 81.25
C LEU A 375 -7.67 -34.49 82.24
N GLN A 376 -6.47 -33.99 81.90
CA GLN A 376 -5.35 -33.96 82.84
C GLN A 376 -5.68 -33.18 84.11
N PHE A 377 -6.31 -32.01 83.98
CA PHE A 377 -6.69 -31.19 85.14
C PHE A 377 -7.74 -31.89 86.02
N LEU A 378 -8.73 -32.55 85.40
CA LEU A 378 -9.73 -33.34 86.11
C LEU A 378 -9.11 -34.57 86.81
N GLN A 379 -8.18 -35.26 86.14
CA GLN A 379 -7.47 -36.42 86.69
C GLN A 379 -6.58 -36.03 87.87
N GLN A 380 -5.85 -34.91 87.78
CA GLN A 380 -5.07 -34.35 88.88
C GLN A 380 -5.96 -33.95 90.06
N THR A 381 -7.13 -33.37 89.78
CA THR A 381 -8.13 -33.02 90.81
C THR A 381 -8.68 -34.26 91.52
N MET A 382 -9.04 -35.32 90.77
CA MET A 382 -9.45 -36.60 91.37
C MET A 382 -8.34 -37.25 92.20
N GLN A 383 -7.09 -37.18 91.75
CA GLN A 383 -5.95 -37.75 92.45
C GLN A 383 -5.69 -37.01 93.78
N GLY A 384 -5.79 -35.68 93.80
CA GLY A 384 -5.75 -34.88 95.02
C GLY A 384 -6.91 -35.19 95.97
N MET A 385 -8.14 -35.33 95.45
CA MET A 385 -9.30 -35.71 96.26
C MET A 385 -9.18 -37.13 96.82
N GLN A 386 -8.58 -38.07 96.07
CA GLN A 386 -8.29 -39.43 96.54
C GLN A 386 -7.21 -39.42 97.64
N GLN A 387 -6.18 -38.58 97.52
CA GLN A 387 -5.18 -38.34 98.56
C GLN A 387 -5.85 -37.81 99.85
N GLN A 388 -6.79 -36.88 99.71
CA GLN A 388 -7.54 -36.29 100.83
C GLN A 388 -8.48 -37.30 101.48
N LEU A 389 -9.17 -38.14 100.70
CA LEU A 389 -9.97 -39.25 101.21
C LEU A 389 -9.13 -40.29 101.97
N LEU A 390 -7.91 -40.60 101.51
CA LEU A 390 -6.98 -41.46 102.24
C LEU A 390 -6.54 -40.83 103.57
N SER A 391 -6.26 -39.53 103.60
CA SER A 391 -5.95 -38.79 104.83
C SER A 391 -7.12 -38.83 105.83
N ILE A 392 -8.35 -38.63 105.35
CA ILE A 392 -9.57 -38.72 106.18
C ILE A 392 -9.79 -40.15 106.69
N GLN A 393 -9.50 -41.17 105.88
CA GLN A 393 -9.60 -42.58 106.26
C GLN A 393 -8.54 -42.96 107.33
N GLU A 394 -7.34 -42.39 107.24
CA GLU A 394 -6.27 -42.56 108.24
C GLU A 394 -6.61 -41.84 109.54
N GLU A 395 -7.11 -40.59 109.49
CA GLU A 395 -7.65 -39.88 110.65
C GLU A 395 -8.81 -40.64 111.30
N LEU A 396 -9.73 -41.22 110.51
CA LEU A 396 -10.82 -42.07 111.03
C LEU A 396 -10.30 -43.34 111.70
N ASN A 397 -9.26 -43.99 111.17
CA ASN A 397 -8.64 -45.16 111.80
C ASN A 397 -7.92 -44.79 113.10
N ASN A 398 -7.20 -43.66 113.13
CA ASN A 398 -6.54 -43.14 114.33
C ASN A 398 -7.58 -42.76 115.39
N LYS A 399 -8.65 -42.03 115.02
CA LYS A 399 -9.77 -41.70 115.91
C LYS A 399 -10.56 -42.93 116.34
N LYS A 400 -10.63 -43.99 115.53
CA LYS A 400 -11.18 -45.28 115.95
C LYS A 400 -10.28 -45.96 116.98
N SER A 401 -8.96 -45.94 116.81
CA SER A 401 -8.00 -46.47 117.79
C SER A 401 -8.05 -45.70 119.10
N GLU A 402 -8.11 -44.36 119.05
CA GLU A 402 -8.37 -43.50 120.22
C GLU A 402 -9.71 -43.84 120.87
N LEU A 403 -10.77 -44.11 120.10
CA LEU A 403 -12.08 -44.51 120.63
C LEU A 403 -12.09 -45.94 121.21
N GLU A 404 -11.24 -46.84 120.70
CA GLU A 404 -11.07 -48.20 121.22
C GLU A 404 -10.29 -48.16 122.55
N GLN A 405 -9.20 -47.39 122.61
CA GLN A 405 -8.48 -47.09 123.86
C GLN A 405 -9.36 -46.33 124.87
N ALA A 406 -10.12 -45.32 124.43
CA ALA A 406 -11.09 -44.62 125.25
C ALA A 406 -12.29 -45.51 125.63
N LYS A 407 -12.53 -46.65 124.97
CA LYS A 407 -13.47 -47.69 125.41
C LYS A 407 -12.87 -48.65 126.43
N GLU A 408 -11.56 -48.89 126.40
CA GLU A 408 -10.87 -49.59 127.50
C GLU A 408 -10.84 -48.69 128.75
N GLU A 409 -10.50 -47.40 128.60
CA GLU A 409 -10.62 -46.41 129.66
C GLU A 409 -12.08 -46.18 130.08
N GLN A 410 -13.05 -46.21 129.16
CA GLN A 410 -14.48 -46.14 129.49
C GLN A 410 -14.95 -47.41 130.17
N THR A 411 -14.49 -48.62 129.85
CA THR A 411 -14.90 -49.84 130.58
C THR A 411 -14.23 -49.90 131.96
N HIS A 412 -13.02 -49.38 132.10
CA HIS A 412 -12.38 -49.17 133.40
C HIS A 412 -13.16 -48.13 134.24
N THR A 413 -13.45 -46.95 133.69
CA THR A 413 -14.24 -45.92 134.37
C THR A 413 -15.73 -46.25 134.46
N GLN A 414 -16.28 -47.19 133.68
CA GLN A 414 -17.65 -47.71 133.80
C GLN A 414 -17.74 -48.90 134.74
N ALA A 415 -16.64 -49.59 135.05
CA ALA A 415 -16.56 -50.39 136.27
C ALA A 415 -16.62 -49.47 137.49
N VAL A 416 -15.84 -48.37 137.49
CA VAL A 416 -15.87 -47.35 138.56
C VAL A 416 -17.21 -46.60 138.63
N LEU A 417 -17.87 -46.31 137.50
CA LEU A 417 -19.20 -45.70 137.46
C LEU A 417 -20.34 -46.72 137.61
N LYS A 418 -20.12 -48.03 137.49
CA LYS A 418 -21.06 -49.01 138.09
C LYS A 418 -20.97 -49.01 139.61
N VAL A 419 -19.82 -48.68 140.18
CA VAL A 419 -19.62 -48.50 141.63
C VAL A 419 -20.11 -47.13 142.14
N LEU A 420 -20.12 -46.09 141.29
CA LEU A 420 -20.49 -44.72 141.69
C LEU A 420 -21.81 -44.18 141.09
N GLN A 421 -22.33 -44.81 140.03
CA GLN A 421 -23.47 -44.32 139.23
C GLN A 421 -24.62 -45.33 139.14
N GLU A 422 -24.77 -46.12 140.22
CA GLU A 422 -26.11 -46.50 140.73
C GLU A 422 -26.90 -45.25 141.22
N GLN A 423 -26.26 -44.07 141.21
CA GLN A 423 -26.85 -42.75 141.38
C GLN A 423 -27.16 -42.05 140.04
N LEU A 424 -28.43 -41.62 139.89
CA LEU A 424 -29.02 -40.89 138.75
C LEU A 424 -29.18 -41.65 137.41
N LYS A 425 -30.22 -41.27 136.67
CA LYS A 425 -30.88 -42.09 135.63
C LYS A 425 -31.67 -41.19 134.66
N SER A 426 -31.69 -41.56 133.37
CA SER A 426 -32.65 -41.19 132.29
C SER A 426 -32.31 -40.04 131.31
N ALA A 427 -32.67 -40.27 130.03
CA ALA A 427 -33.26 -39.34 129.04
C ALA A 427 -32.39 -38.24 128.34
N LYS A 428 -32.70 -37.75 127.10
CA LYS A 428 -33.50 -38.28 125.95
C LYS A 428 -33.35 -37.40 124.66
N GLU A 429 -33.26 -38.07 123.50
CA GLU A 429 -33.52 -37.82 122.03
C GLU A 429 -34.09 -36.49 121.38
N LEU A 430 -34.10 -36.49 120.01
CA LEU A 430 -34.80 -35.66 118.98
C LEU A 430 -34.15 -34.30 118.53
N ALA A 431 -34.30 -33.73 117.30
CA ALA A 431 -35.04 -33.96 116.02
C ALA A 431 -34.21 -33.36 114.79
N GLU A 432 -34.41 -33.47 113.45
CA GLU A 432 -35.54 -33.65 112.45
C GLU A 432 -36.13 -32.29 111.88
N ILE A 433 -36.54 -32.02 110.60
CA ILE A 433 -36.87 -32.77 109.34
C ILE A 433 -36.75 -31.88 108.02
N ASN A 434 -36.54 -32.48 106.81
CA ASN A 434 -37.01 -32.24 105.38
C ASN A 434 -37.26 -30.81 104.72
N GLY A 435 -37.44 -30.61 103.38
CA GLY A 435 -37.35 -31.43 102.12
C GLY A 435 -38.09 -30.86 100.85
N HIS A 436 -37.94 -31.48 99.64
CA HIS A 436 -38.73 -31.35 98.34
C HIS A 436 -38.72 -30.03 97.49
N ASP A 437 -39.10 -29.92 96.19
CA ASP A 437 -39.02 -30.67 94.87
C ASP A 437 -39.63 -29.75 93.72
N GLU A 438 -39.86 -29.98 92.39
CA GLU A 438 -39.86 -31.05 91.33
C GLU A 438 -39.78 -30.38 89.87
N SER A 439 -39.98 -31.12 88.75
CA SER A 439 -40.70 -30.73 87.48
C SER A 439 -39.99 -30.67 86.08
N GLN A 440 -40.78 -30.53 84.98
CA GLN A 440 -40.63 -31.09 83.59
C GLN A 440 -41.32 -30.20 82.49
N ALA A 441 -41.29 -30.35 81.13
CA ALA A 441 -40.41 -30.92 80.08
C ALA A 441 -40.94 -30.61 78.61
N ASN A 442 -40.22 -31.00 77.52
CA ASN A 442 -40.63 -31.15 76.06
C ASN A 442 -41.02 -29.89 75.20
N GLU A 443 -41.03 -29.80 73.83
CA GLU A 443 -40.49 -30.59 72.66
C GLU A 443 -40.60 -29.83 71.27
N VAL A 444 -39.82 -30.24 70.23
CA VAL A 444 -40.11 -30.34 68.74
C VAL A 444 -40.50 -29.09 67.87
N ASN A 445 -40.39 -29.01 66.51
CA ASN A 445 -39.36 -29.36 65.46
C ASN A 445 -39.83 -28.90 64.01
N VAL A 446 -38.91 -28.70 63.03
CA VAL A 446 -39.10 -28.83 61.52
C VAL A 446 -40.07 -27.87 60.74
N LEU A 447 -40.07 -27.65 59.39
CA LEU A 447 -39.05 -27.41 58.31
C LEU A 447 -39.75 -27.12 56.92
N THR A 448 -39.01 -26.71 55.86
CA THR A 448 -39.43 -26.60 54.41
C THR A 448 -40.43 -25.46 54.05
N VAL A 449 -40.68 -25.01 52.79
CA VAL A 449 -40.53 -25.54 51.40
C VAL A 449 -39.94 -24.49 50.39
N ALA A 450 -39.97 -24.71 49.06
CA ALA A 450 -39.37 -23.86 47.98
C ALA A 450 -40.02 -24.08 46.57
N LEU A 451 -39.34 -23.66 45.47
CA LEU A 451 -39.66 -23.83 44.00
C LEU A 451 -40.66 -22.78 43.40
N VAL A 452 -40.78 -22.41 42.09
CA VAL A 452 -40.02 -22.66 40.81
C VAL A 452 -40.43 -21.72 39.62
N ASN A 453 -39.52 -21.52 38.63
CA ASN A 453 -39.65 -21.15 37.19
C ASN A 453 -40.28 -19.84 36.60
N GLN A 454 -39.55 -19.31 35.57
CA GLN A 454 -39.99 -18.81 34.23
C GLN A 454 -40.87 -17.53 34.11
N ASP A 455 -40.84 -16.71 33.02
CA ASP A 455 -40.13 -16.83 31.72
C ASP A 455 -39.85 -15.48 30.98
N ARG A 456 -38.96 -15.55 29.97
CA ARG A 456 -39.05 -14.96 28.59
C ARG A 456 -38.90 -13.45 28.24
N GLU A 457 -37.82 -13.17 27.48
CA GLU A 457 -37.64 -12.15 26.39
C GLU A 457 -37.81 -10.62 26.70
N LYS A 458 -37.12 -9.67 26.04
CA LYS A 458 -36.57 -9.61 24.66
C LYS A 458 -35.17 -8.97 24.55
N ASN A 459 -34.36 -9.54 23.66
CA ASN A 459 -33.12 -8.97 23.12
C ASN A 459 -33.43 -8.18 21.82
N SER A 460 -32.63 -7.16 21.48
CA SER A 460 -32.76 -6.39 20.23
C SER A 460 -31.40 -6.06 19.58
N GLU A 461 -30.60 -7.10 19.32
CA GLU A 461 -29.40 -7.03 18.49
C GLU A 461 -29.64 -6.27 17.17
N LYS A 462 -28.93 -5.15 16.97
CA LYS A 462 -28.71 -4.59 15.62
C LYS A 462 -27.66 -5.43 14.88
N ARG A 463 -28.03 -6.69 14.59
CA ARG A 463 -27.22 -7.65 13.84
C ARG A 463 -27.02 -7.14 12.41
N SER A 464 -25.83 -6.62 12.12
CA SER A 464 -25.39 -6.30 10.75
C SER A 464 -25.53 -7.56 9.88
N GLN A 465 -26.32 -7.46 8.82
CA GLN A 465 -26.59 -8.61 7.95
C GLN A 465 -25.36 -8.93 7.11
N GLY A 466 -24.61 -9.94 7.55
CA GLY A 466 -23.47 -10.51 6.82
C GLY A 466 -23.86 -11.06 5.44
N LEU A 467 -22.86 -11.55 4.71
CA LEU A 467 -23.04 -12.02 3.33
C LEU A 467 -24.09 -13.14 3.26
N LYS A 468 -25.07 -12.97 2.36
CA LYS A 468 -26.24 -13.84 2.19
C LYS A 468 -26.10 -14.81 1.03
N SER A 469 -25.08 -14.65 0.19
CA SER A 469 -24.80 -15.56 -0.93
C SER A 469 -23.32 -15.51 -1.30
N GLU A 470 -22.80 -16.65 -1.79
CA GLU A 470 -21.51 -16.75 -2.48
C GLU A 470 -21.39 -15.76 -3.64
N LYS A 471 -22.50 -15.46 -4.34
CA LYS A 471 -22.52 -14.42 -5.40
C LYS A 471 -22.09 -13.05 -4.85
N GLU A 472 -22.50 -12.70 -3.63
CA GLU A 472 -22.10 -11.42 -3.01
C GLU A 472 -20.60 -11.39 -2.71
N ALA A 473 -20.03 -12.50 -2.22
CA ALA A 473 -18.59 -12.61 -1.94
C ALA A 473 -17.75 -12.47 -3.22
N LEU A 474 -18.17 -13.11 -4.31
CA LEU A 474 -17.54 -12.99 -5.63
C LEU A 474 -17.62 -11.55 -6.17
N LEU A 475 -18.80 -10.92 -6.10
CA LEU A 475 -18.97 -9.52 -6.51
C LEU A 475 -18.08 -8.56 -5.70
N ILE A 476 -18.00 -8.74 -4.37
CA ILE A 476 -17.10 -7.96 -3.51
C ILE A 476 -15.65 -8.15 -3.94
N GLY A 477 -15.22 -9.38 -4.21
CA GLY A 477 -13.86 -9.68 -4.67
C GLY A 477 -13.50 -8.93 -5.96
N ILE A 478 -14.35 -9.03 -6.98
CA ILE A 478 -14.09 -8.43 -8.30
C ILE A 478 -14.20 -6.89 -8.25
N ILE A 479 -15.15 -6.34 -7.49
CA ILE A 479 -15.25 -4.87 -7.31
C ILE A 479 -14.08 -4.34 -6.48
N SER A 480 -13.55 -5.11 -5.52
CA SER A 480 -12.35 -4.76 -4.75
C SER A 480 -11.11 -4.69 -5.65
N THR A 481 -10.86 -5.71 -6.48
CA THR A 481 -9.69 -5.71 -7.38
C THR A 481 -9.78 -4.60 -8.44
N PHE A 482 -10.96 -4.35 -8.99
CA PHE A 482 -11.20 -3.23 -9.90
C PHE A 482 -10.96 -1.87 -9.22
N LEU A 483 -11.59 -1.60 -8.08
CA LEU A 483 -11.41 -0.31 -7.39
C LEU A 483 -10.01 -0.12 -6.81
N HIS A 484 -9.26 -1.19 -6.54
CA HIS A 484 -7.87 -1.10 -6.09
C HIS A 484 -6.93 -0.56 -7.18
N VAL A 485 -7.18 -0.84 -8.47
CA VAL A 485 -6.40 -0.29 -9.60
C VAL A 485 -6.89 1.09 -10.09
N HIS A 486 -7.98 1.62 -9.53
CA HIS A 486 -8.55 2.93 -9.90
C HIS A 486 -8.39 3.95 -8.74
N PRO A 487 -7.25 4.67 -8.63
CA PRO A 487 -6.93 5.52 -7.48
C PRO A 487 -7.91 6.71 -7.26
N PHE A 488 -8.60 7.16 -8.31
CA PHE A 488 -9.61 8.22 -8.22
C PHE A 488 -11.02 7.69 -7.91
N GLY A 489 -11.21 6.36 -7.87
CA GLY A 489 -12.52 5.73 -7.75
C GLY A 489 -13.36 5.79 -9.03
N ALA A 490 -14.40 4.97 -9.08
CA ALA A 490 -15.30 4.84 -10.22
C ALA A 490 -16.75 5.22 -9.83
N ASN A 491 -17.50 5.81 -10.76
CA ASN A 491 -18.93 6.02 -10.57
C ASN A 491 -19.70 4.69 -10.72
N ILE A 492 -20.97 4.66 -10.29
CA ILE A 492 -21.77 3.43 -10.29
C ILE A 492 -22.02 2.87 -11.70
N GLU A 493 -22.16 3.75 -12.70
CA GLU A 493 -22.38 3.37 -14.10
C GLU A 493 -21.17 2.68 -14.72
N TYR A 494 -19.95 3.14 -14.42
CA TYR A 494 -18.71 2.52 -14.90
C TYR A 494 -18.45 1.17 -14.23
N LEU A 495 -18.72 1.08 -12.91
CA LEU A 495 -18.71 -0.19 -12.17
C LEU A 495 -19.72 -1.19 -12.76
N TRP A 496 -20.95 -0.74 -13.03
CA TRP A 496 -21.99 -1.56 -13.64
C TRP A 496 -21.62 -2.01 -15.05
N SER A 497 -21.11 -1.10 -15.89
CA SER A 497 -20.65 -1.43 -17.26
C SER A 497 -19.53 -2.48 -17.27
N TYR A 498 -18.59 -2.42 -16.32
CA TYR A 498 -17.57 -3.46 -16.14
C TYR A 498 -18.16 -4.79 -15.64
N MET A 499 -19.07 -4.76 -14.64
CA MET A 499 -19.76 -5.95 -14.13
C MET A 499 -20.64 -6.64 -15.20
N GLN A 500 -21.27 -5.87 -16.08
CA GLN A 500 -22.15 -6.38 -17.14
C GLN A 500 -21.41 -7.21 -18.19
N GLN A 501 -20.10 -7.02 -18.34
CA GLN A 501 -19.23 -7.86 -19.19
C GLN A 501 -18.96 -9.25 -18.58
N LEU A 502 -19.25 -9.44 -17.28
CA LEU A 502 -18.96 -10.67 -16.54
C LEU A 502 -20.24 -11.46 -16.16
N ASP A 503 -21.31 -10.78 -15.73
CA ASP A 503 -22.66 -11.35 -15.59
C ASP A 503 -23.71 -10.29 -15.98
N SER A 504 -24.32 -10.47 -17.15
CA SER A 504 -25.29 -9.53 -17.75
C SER A 504 -26.60 -9.37 -16.95
N ARG A 505 -26.77 -10.16 -15.87
CA ARG A 505 -27.91 -10.12 -14.95
C ARG A 505 -27.71 -9.20 -13.74
N ILE A 506 -26.56 -8.54 -13.60
CA ILE A 506 -26.28 -7.61 -12.49
C ILE A 506 -26.88 -6.22 -12.81
N SER A 507 -27.61 -5.63 -11.86
CA SER A 507 -28.08 -4.25 -11.92
C SER A 507 -27.18 -3.28 -11.14
N ALA A 508 -27.13 -2.01 -11.58
CA ALA A 508 -26.41 -0.94 -10.87
C ALA A 508 -26.89 -0.76 -9.41
N ASN A 509 -28.18 -0.95 -9.15
CA ASN A 509 -28.77 -0.84 -7.81
C ASN A 509 -28.31 -1.96 -6.86
N GLU A 510 -28.13 -3.20 -7.35
CA GLU A 510 -27.54 -4.27 -6.54
C GLU A 510 -26.10 -3.96 -6.15
N ILE A 511 -25.32 -3.38 -7.07
CA ILE A 511 -23.94 -2.94 -6.80
C ILE A 511 -23.94 -1.82 -5.75
N GLU A 512 -24.76 -0.77 -5.90
CA GLU A 512 -24.79 0.34 -4.93
C GLU A 512 -25.22 -0.13 -3.53
N MET A 513 -26.24 -0.99 -3.44
CA MET A 513 -26.69 -1.59 -2.17
C MET A 513 -25.64 -2.51 -1.52
N LEU A 514 -24.85 -3.24 -2.33
CA LEU A 514 -23.77 -4.09 -1.84
C LEU A 514 -22.62 -3.26 -1.26
N LEU A 515 -22.23 -2.18 -1.93
CA LEU A 515 -21.17 -1.26 -1.48
C LEU A 515 -21.60 -0.46 -0.24
N MET A 516 -22.84 0.06 -0.21
CA MET A 516 -23.41 0.75 0.97
C MET A 516 -23.44 -0.12 2.23
N ARG A 517 -23.57 -1.44 2.10
CA ARG A 517 -23.57 -2.38 3.23
C ARG A 517 -22.17 -2.63 3.82
N LEU A 518 -21.10 -2.21 3.14
CA LEU A 518 -19.72 -2.54 3.48
C LEU A 518 -18.82 -1.29 3.67
N PRO A 519 -19.21 -0.33 4.54
CA PRO A 519 -18.56 0.98 4.68
C PRO A 519 -17.13 0.95 5.26
N ARG A 520 -16.63 -0.23 5.67
CA ARG A 520 -15.22 -0.43 6.04
C ARG A 520 -14.32 -0.85 4.87
N MET A 521 -14.90 -1.34 3.78
CA MET A 521 -14.16 -1.76 2.58
C MET A 521 -14.36 -0.82 1.40
N PHE A 522 -15.53 -0.18 1.31
CA PHE A 522 -15.86 0.77 0.25
C PHE A 522 -16.39 2.08 0.82
N LYS A 523 -15.93 3.19 0.25
CA LYS A 523 -16.29 4.55 0.64
C LYS A 523 -16.86 5.28 -0.58
N GLN A 524 -18.02 5.91 -0.42
CA GLN A 524 -18.54 6.86 -1.39
C GLN A 524 -17.93 8.24 -1.12
N GLU A 525 -17.33 8.84 -2.14
CA GLU A 525 -16.80 10.20 -2.12
C GLU A 525 -17.46 11.02 -3.24
N PHE A 526 -17.51 12.33 -3.06
CA PHE A 526 -18.00 13.27 -4.05
C PHE A 526 -16.82 14.04 -4.65
N THR A 527 -16.72 14.08 -5.98
CA THR A 527 -15.61 14.71 -6.70
C THR A 527 -16.16 15.73 -7.70
N GLY A 528 -15.66 16.97 -7.65
CA GLY A 528 -16.14 18.09 -8.48
C GLY A 528 -16.80 19.19 -7.66
N VAL A 529 -17.30 20.24 -8.32
CA VAL A 529 -17.91 21.42 -7.68
C VAL A 529 -19.13 21.88 -8.48
N GLY A 530 -20.26 22.08 -7.80
CA GLY A 530 -21.50 22.52 -8.45
C GLY A 530 -22.03 21.49 -9.45
N ALA A 531 -22.15 21.87 -10.72
CA ALA A 531 -22.72 21.02 -11.76
C ALA A 531 -21.86 19.79 -12.13
N THR A 532 -20.57 19.76 -11.76
CA THR A 532 -19.66 18.63 -12.04
C THR A 532 -19.50 17.66 -10.86
N LEU A 533 -20.42 17.70 -9.88
CA LEU A 533 -20.34 16.89 -8.67
C LEU A 533 -20.69 15.41 -8.94
N GLU A 534 -19.67 14.59 -9.20
CA GLU A 534 -19.81 13.15 -9.39
C GLU A 534 -19.77 12.37 -8.07
N LYS A 535 -20.60 11.33 -7.97
CA LYS A 535 -20.47 10.28 -6.94
C LYS A 535 -19.47 9.23 -7.43
N ARG A 536 -18.41 8.98 -6.66
CA ARG A 536 -17.42 7.93 -6.93
C ARG A 536 -17.24 7.01 -5.73
N TRP A 537 -17.07 5.71 -6.00
CA TRP A 537 -16.74 4.69 -5.03
C TRP A 537 -15.24 4.42 -5.05
N LYS A 538 -14.63 4.32 -3.86
CA LYS A 538 -13.23 3.91 -3.64
C LYS A 538 -13.16 2.71 -2.72
N PHE A 539 -12.11 1.91 -2.89
CA PHE A 539 -11.77 0.81 -2.00
C PHE A 539 -10.82 1.28 -0.90
N CYS A 540 -11.17 1.05 0.36
CA CYS A 540 -10.48 1.59 1.55
C CYS A 540 -10.18 0.51 2.62
N ALA A 541 -10.36 -0.78 2.32
CA ALA A 541 -10.27 -1.86 3.31
C ALA A 541 -8.94 -1.89 4.09
N PHE A 542 -7.83 -1.53 3.45
CA PHE A 542 -6.49 -1.51 4.07
C PHE A 542 -6.24 -0.28 4.95
N GLU A 543 -7.03 0.80 4.84
CA GLU A 543 -6.83 2.02 5.65
C GLU A 543 -7.17 1.76 7.13
N GLY A 544 -8.22 0.97 7.39
CA GLY A 544 -8.66 0.61 8.74
C GLY A 544 -7.85 -0.46 9.45
N ILE A 545 -6.84 -1.06 8.80
CA ILE A 545 -5.96 -2.08 9.41
C ILE A 545 -4.81 -1.43 10.21
N LYS A 546 -4.51 -0.15 9.96
CA LYS A 546 -3.45 0.61 10.66
C LYS A 546 -3.91 1.23 11.99
N THR A 547 -5.12 0.91 12.45
CA THR A 547 -5.80 1.54 13.60
C THR A 547 -6.55 0.53 14.48
N ILE A 548 -6.04 -0.72 14.53
CA ILE A 548 -6.45 -1.80 15.43
C ILE A 548 -5.21 -2.26 16.20
#